data_AF-A0A7X3ZDR3-F1
#
_entry.id   AF-A0A7X3ZDR3-F1
#
_cell.length_a   1.000
_cell.length_b   1.000
_cell.length_c   1.000
_cell.angle_alpha   90.00
_cell.angle_beta   90.00
_cell.angle_gamma   90.00
#
_symmetry.space_group_name_H-M   'P 1'
#
loop_
_entity.id
_entity.type
_entity.pdbx_description
1 polymer ?
#
loop_
_entity_poly.entity_id
_entity_poly.type
_entity_poly.pdbx_seq_one_letter_code
_entity_poly.pdbx_strand_id
1 'polypeptide(L)' 'MTIEWVPKAIRDMRRLAAQDRERIIAKVEQYARDPASLANQVIILTGSEYRRMRVGDYRVIFSIEYNKTTVM' A
#
# COMPACT_ATOMS: atom_id res chain seq x y z
N MET A 1 4.14 3.29 11.63
CA MET A 1 4.64 3.21 10.25
C MET A 1 4.33 4.54 9.57
N THR A 2 5.32 5.18 8.96
CA THR A 2 5.10 6.42 8.19
C THR A 2 4.66 6.04 6.78
N ILE A 3 3.67 6.74 6.23
CA ILE A 3 3.18 6.51 4.87
C ILE A 3 3.64 7.67 4.00
N GLU A 4 4.40 7.36 2.95
CA GLU A 4 4.85 8.34 1.97
C GLU A 4 4.21 8.07 0.62
N TRP A 5 3.65 9.12 0.01
CA TRP A 5 2.99 9.03 -1.28
C TRP A 5 3.88 9.62 -2.35
N VAL A 6 4.31 8.79 -3.31
CA VAL A 6 5.11 9.28 -4.45
C VAL A 6 4.27 10.20 -5.35
N PRO A 7 4.89 11.17 -6.05
CA PRO A 7 4.17 12.13 -6.90
C PRO A 7 3.26 11.49 -7.95
N LYS A 8 3.64 10.31 -8.47
CA LYS A 8 2.81 9.54 -9.41
C LYS A 8 1.51 9.08 -8.75
N ALA A 9 1.57 8.53 -7.54
CA ALA A 9 0.39 8.08 -6.81
C ALA A 9 -0.56 9.25 -6.52
N ILE A 10 -0.03 10.42 -6.15
CA ILE A 10 -0.85 11.62 -5.94
C ILE A 10 -1.59 12.02 -7.23
N ARG A 11 -0.91 11.99 -8.38
CA ARG A 11 -1.56 12.28 -9.69
C ARG A 11 -2.63 11.26 -10.04
N ASP A 12 -2.38 9.97 -9.80
CA ASP A 12 -3.33 8.91 -10.08
C ASP A 12 -4.56 9.03 -9.17
N MET A 13 -4.36 9.30 -7.87
CA MET A 13 -5.44 9.53 -6.90
C MET A 13 -6.34 10.71 -7.30
N ARG A 14 -5.78 11.81 -7.82
CA ARG A 14 -6.56 12.98 -8.27
C ARG A 14 -7.56 12.66 -9.38
N ARG A 15 -7.36 11.58 -10.14
CA ARG A 15 -8.26 11.15 -11.22
C ARG A 15 -9.41 10.25 -10.74
N LEU A 16 -9.35 9.76 -9.50
CA LEU A 16 -10.35 8.87 -8.94
C LEU A 16 -11.53 9.65 -8.36
N ALA A 17 -12.69 9.00 -8.25
CA ALA A 17 -13.79 9.55 -7.47
C ALA A 17 -13.39 9.72 -5.99
N ALA A 18 -14.03 10.65 -5.28
CA ALA A 18 -13.70 10.94 -3.88
C ALA A 18 -13.82 9.70 -2.99
N GLN A 19 -14.88 8.91 -3.18
CA GLN A 19 -15.12 7.69 -2.43
C GLN A 19 -14.01 6.65 -2.63
N ASP A 20 -13.48 6.52 -3.85
CA ASP A 20 -12.42 5.56 -4.13
C ASP A 20 -11.08 6.00 -3.54
N ARG A 21 -10.80 7.31 -3.54
CA ARG A 21 -9.63 7.86 -2.82
C ARG A 21 -9.71 7.55 -1.33
N GLU A 22 -10.86 7.81 -0.71
CA GLU A 22 -11.06 7.56 0.72
C GLU A 22 -10.89 6.08 1.07
N ARG A 23 -11.46 5.18 0.25
CA ARG A 23 -11.28 3.73 0.41
C ARG A 23 -9.81 3.33 0.35
N ILE A 24 -9.05 3.86 -0.61
CA ILE A 24 -7.62 3.57 -0.76
C ILE A 24 -6.84 4.05 0.46
N ILE A 25 -7.07 5.30 0.90
CA ILE A 25 -6.38 5.88 2.07
C ILE A 25 -6.68 5.04 3.32
N ALA A 26 -7.96 4.76 3.59
CA ALA A 26 -8.37 3.96 4.75
C ALA A 26 -7.73 2.56 4.74
N LYS A 27 -7.57 1.95 3.56
CA LYS A 27 -6.93 0.64 3.43
C LYS A 27 -5.43 0.68 3.66
N VAL A 28 -4.75 1.70 3.16
CA VAL A 28 -3.31 1.91 3.40
C VAL A 28 -3.07 2.18 4.90
N GLU A 29 -3.89 3.00 5.54
CA GLU A 29 -3.82 3.25 6.98
C GLU A 29 -4.14 2.00 7.82
N GLN A 30 -5.09 1.18 7.38
CA GLN A 30 -5.36 -0.12 8.00
C GLN A 30 -4.13 -1.01 7.90
N TYR A 31 -3.54 -1.15 6.70
CA TYR A 31 -2.35 -1.97 6.50
C TYR A 31 -1.17 -1.49 7.35
N ALA A 32 -0.97 -0.18 7.43
CA ALA A 32 0.12 0.42 8.21
C ALA A 32 -0.02 0.20 9.72
N ARG A 33 -1.25 0.01 10.21
CA ARG A 33 -1.56 -0.29 11.62
C ARG A 33 -1.51 -1.79 11.93
N ASP A 34 -2.12 -2.59 11.08
CA ASP A 34 -2.21 -4.05 11.23
C ASP A 34 -2.06 -4.73 9.86
N PRO A 35 -0.82 -5.06 9.46
CA PRO A 35 -0.56 -5.76 8.20
C PRO A 35 -1.22 -7.14 8.12
N ALA A 36 -1.39 -7.83 9.26
CA ALA A 36 -1.96 -9.18 9.30
C ALA A 36 -3.45 -9.16 8.95
N SER A 37 -4.17 -8.10 9.31
CA SER A 37 -5.59 -7.93 8.95
C SER A 37 -5.88 -7.96 7.44
N LEU A 38 -4.87 -7.74 6.60
CA LEU A 38 -5.00 -7.67 5.14
C LEU A 38 -4.13 -8.70 4.41
N ALA A 39 -3.64 -9.74 5.09
CA ALA A 39 -2.78 -10.76 4.50
C ALA A 39 -3.37 -11.39 3.22
N ASN A 40 -4.70 -11.58 3.16
CA ASN A 40 -5.39 -12.15 1.99
C ASN A 40 -5.54 -11.17 0.81
N GLN A 41 -5.29 -9.87 1.02
CA GLN A 41 -5.46 -8.82 0.00
C GLN A 41 -4.14 -8.33 -0.57
N VAL A 42 -3.02 -8.68 0.08
CA VAL A 42 -1.68 -8.23 -0.28
C VAL A 42 -0.84 -9.41 -0.74
N ILE A 43 -0.28 -9.29 -1.93
CA ILE A 43 0.70 -10.25 -2.45
C ILE A 43 2.02 -9.56 -2.76
N ILE A 44 3.12 -10.29 -2.65
CA ILE A 44 4.43 -9.83 -3.14
C ILE A 44 4.49 -10.08 -4.65
N LEU A 45 4.97 -9.10 -5.41
CA LEU A 45 5.19 -9.26 -6.85
C LEU A 45 6.46 -10.08 -7.09
N THR A 46 6.35 -11.14 -7.88
CA THR A 46 7.46 -12.05 -8.20
C THR A 46 8.66 -11.28 -8.75
N GLY A 47 9.84 -11.50 -8.16
CA GLY A 47 11.08 -10.87 -8.61
C GLY A 47 11.23 -9.40 -8.21
N SER A 48 10.46 -8.90 -7.24
CA SER A 48 10.59 -7.53 -6.74
C SER A 48 10.31 -7.41 -5.24
N GLU A 49 10.73 -6.29 -4.64
CA GLU A 49 10.39 -5.91 -3.27
C GLU A 49 9.00 -5.26 -3.14
N TYR A 50 8.31 -5.07 -4.27
CA TYR A 50 7.00 -4.45 -4.32
C TYR A 50 5.89 -5.42 -3.94
N ARG A 51 4.87 -4.87 -3.29
CA ARG A 51 3.64 -5.54 -2.88
C ARG A 51 2.46 -4.92 -3.60
N ARG A 52 1.45 -5.73 -3.88
CA ARG A 52 0.18 -5.31 -4.48
C ARG A 52 -0.96 -5.57 -3.51
N MET A 53 -1.64 -4.50 -3.09
CA MET A 53 -2.89 -4.56 -2.34
C MET A 53 -4.09 -4.33 -3.26
N ARG A 54 -5.13 -5.17 -3.15
CA ARG A 54 -6.40 -4.96 -3.88
C ARG A 54 -7.35 -4.09 -3.06
N VAL A 55 -7.89 -3.04 -3.68
CA VAL A 55 -8.90 -2.15 -3.09
C VAL A 55 -10.02 -1.94 -4.10
N GLY A 56 -11.09 -2.74 -3.99
CA GLY A 56 -12.15 -2.78 -5.00
C GLY A 56 -11.58 -3.15 -6.38
N ASP A 57 -11.70 -2.22 -7.33
CA ASP A 57 -11.17 -2.34 -8.70
C ASP A 57 -9.71 -1.87 -8.84
N TYR A 58 -9.18 -1.19 -7.83
CA TYR A 58 -7.84 -0.62 -7.83
C TYR A 58 -6.80 -1.56 -7.25
N ARG A 59 -5.56 -1.38 -7.71
CA ARG A 59 -4.38 -2.09 -7.23
C ARG A 59 -3.38 -1.06 -6.74
N VAL A 60 -3.13 -1.07 -5.44
CA VAL A 60 -2.13 -0.19 -4.80
C VAL A 60 -0.81 -0.95 -4.79
N ILE A 61 0.21 -0.37 -5.40
CA ILE A 61 1.57 -0.93 -5.41
C ILE A 61 2.42 -0.11 -4.45
N PHE A 62 3.13 -0.79 -3.55
CA PHE A 62 3.97 -0.15 -2.53
C PHE A 62 5.13 -1.06 -2.13
N SER A 63 6.19 -0.48 -1.61
CA SER A 63 7.28 -1.17 -0.92
C SER A 63 7.22 -0.86 0.58
N ILE A 64 7.91 -1.66 1.38
CA ILE A 64 8.09 -1.38 2.80
C ILE A 64 9.58 -1.33 3.04
N GLU A 65 10.09 -0.16 3.40
CA GLU A 65 11.47 -0.01 3.83
C GLU A 65 11.54 -0.32 5.34
N TYR A 66 12.09 -1.49 5.66
CA TYR A 66 12.50 -1.77 7.04
C TYR A 66 13.90 -1.19 7.19
N ASN A 67 14.08 -0.21 8.09
CA ASN A 67 15.41 0.22 8.52
C ASN A 67 16.08 -0.95 9.29
N LYS A 68 16.61 -1.88 8.49
CA LYS A 68 17.51 -3.01 8.75
C LYS A 68 17.78 -3.33 10.23
N THR A 69 17.28 -4.47 10.68
CA THR A 69 17.76 -5.10 11.92
C THR A 69 18.61 -6.32 11.57
N THR A 70 19.92 -6.18 11.76
CA THR A 70 20.85 -7.31 11.70
C THR A 70 21.00 -7.89 13.11
N VAL A 71 20.69 -9.17 13.26
CA VAL A 71 20.99 -9.96 14.46
C VAL A 71 21.98 -11.04 14.03
N MET A 72 23.08 -11.17 14.78
CA MET A 72 24.14 -12.18 14.58
C MET A 72 23.69 -13.57 15.00
#